data_AF-A0AAU6CDS0-F1
#
_entry.id   AF-A0AAU6CDS0-F1
#
_cell.length_a   1.000
_cell.length_b   1.000
_cell.length_c   1.000
_cell.angle_alpha   90.00
_cell.angle_beta   90.00
_cell.angle_gamma   90.00
#
_symmetry.space_group_name_H-M   'P 1'
#
loop_
_entity.id
_entity.type
_entity.pdbx_description
1 polymer ?
#
loop_
_entity_poly.entity_id
_entity_poly.type
_entity_poly.pdbx_seq_one_letter_code
_entity_poly.pdbx_strand_id
1 'polypeptide(L)' 'MVLLDGLTGAGARAAWSADGMTDERRNAVLRFLFSGIVIDEPKKLGRYMDWDRIRIDQNPL' A
#
# COMPACT_ATOMS: atom_id res chain seq x y z
N MET A 1 1.75 14.03 -2.62
CA MET A 1 2.86 13.06 -2.55
C MET A 1 2.36 11.73 -3.09
N VAL A 2 2.94 11.20 -4.16
CA VAL A 2 2.59 9.86 -4.69
C VAL A 2 3.53 8.85 -4.04
N LEU A 3 3.00 7.98 -3.17
CA LEU A 3 3.81 7.12 -2.30
C LEU A 3 4.77 6.20 -3.09
N LEU A 4 4.27 5.64 -4.20
CA LEU A 4 4.99 4.69 -5.05
C LEU A 4 5.73 5.34 -6.22
N ASP A 5 5.88 6.67 -6.21
CA ASP A 5 6.50 7.39 -7.33
C ASP A 5 7.93 6.93 -7.59
N GLY A 6 8.23 6.54 -8.83
CA GLY A 6 9.53 5.97 -9.20
C GLY A 6 9.85 4.60 -8.60
N LEU A 7 8.97 4.02 -7.76
CA LEU A 7 9.14 2.70 -7.13
C LEU A 7 8.44 1.58 -7.91
N THR A 8 8.08 1.85 -9.16
CA THR A 8 7.48 0.87 -10.08
C THR A 8 8.25 0.83 -11.40
N GLY A 9 8.23 -0.31 -12.09
CA GLY A 9 8.95 -0.51 -13.35
C GLY A 9 10.46 -0.67 -13.21
N ALA A 10 11.18 -0.59 -14.33
CA ALA A 10 12.61 -0.92 -14.41
C ALA A 10 13.53 -0.05 -13.52
N GLY A 11 13.10 1.18 -13.19
CA GLY A 11 13.87 2.12 -12.35
C GLY A 11 13.68 1.93 -10.84
N ALA A 12 12.77 1.04 -10.40
CA ALA A 12 12.36 0.94 -9.00
C ALA A 12 13.54 0.65 -8.04
N ARG A 13 14.48 -0.20 -8.46
CA ARG A 13 15.67 -0.54 -7.67
C ARG A 13 16.56 0.68 -7.43
N ALA A 14 16.79 1.49 -8.47
CA ALA A 14 17.62 2.69 -8.38
C ALA A 14 16.95 3.75 -7.51
N ALA A 15 15.63 3.93 -7.67
CA ALA A 15 14.86 4.87 -6.85
C ALA A 15 14.84 4.50 -5.35
N TRP A 16 14.78 3.21 -5.02
CA TRP A 16 14.84 2.73 -3.63
C TRP A 16 16.20 3.03 -2.96
N SER A 17 17.28 2.94 -3.74
CA SER A 17 18.66 3.17 -3.28
C SER A 17 19.14 4.61 -3.43
N ALA A 18 18.29 5.53 -3.92
CA ALA A 18 18.67 6.93 -4.11
C ALA A 18 18.82 7.67 -2.77
N ASP A 19 19.74 8.64 -2.71
CA ASP A 19 19.99 9.46 -1.51
C ASP A 19 18.76 10.28 -1.07
N GLY A 20 17.87 10.60 -2.02
CA GLY A 20 16.59 11.26 -1.73
C GLY A 20 15.51 10.35 -1.10
N MET A 21 15.80 9.06 -0.90
CA MET A 21 14.88 8.10 -0.29
C MET A 21 15.03 8.14 1.24
N THR A 22 14.27 9.02 1.88
CA THR A 22 14.26 9.18 3.34
C THR A 22 13.69 7.95 4.05
N ASP A 23 14.09 7.75 5.31
CA ASP A 23 13.55 6.65 6.13
C ASP A 23 12.04 6.78 6.35
N GLU A 24 11.54 8.01 6.45
CA GLU A 24 10.12 8.30 6.56
C GLU A 24 9.33 7.83 5.32
N ARG A 25 9.89 8.04 4.12
CA ARG A 25 9.31 7.56 2.87
C ARG A 25 9.43 6.03 2.75
N ARG A 26 10.56 5.43 3.14
CA ARG A 26 10.73 3.96 3.17
C ARG A 26 9.72 3.33 4.08
N ASN A 27 9.56 3.84 5.31
CA ASN A 27 8.61 3.31 6.27
C ASN A 27 7.18 3.43 5.74
N ALA A 28 6.79 4.56 5.15
CA ALA A 28 5.48 4.69 4.53
C ALA A 28 5.24 3.67 3.40
N VAL A 29 6.24 3.40 2.54
CA VAL A 29 6.16 2.39 1.48
C VAL A 29 6.05 0.99 2.06
N LEU A 30 6.87 0.65 3.06
CA LEU A 30 6.84 -0.66 3.72
C LEU A 30 5.49 -0.88 4.41
N ARG A 31 4.98 0.13 5.12
CA ARG A 31 3.66 0.08 5.74
C ARG A 31 2.59 -0.20 4.70
N PHE A 32 2.62 0.47 3.55
CA PHE A 32 1.67 0.24 2.47
C PHE A 32 1.80 -1.17 1.87
N LEU A 33 3.00 -1.62 1.52
CA LEU A 33 3.22 -2.92 0.88
C LEU A 33 2.90 -4.11 1.79
N PHE A 34 3.18 -3.97 3.09
CA PHE A 34 2.97 -5.01 4.09
C PHE A 34 1.71 -4.77 4.94
N SER A 35 0.83 -3.85 4.55
CA SER A 35 -0.48 -3.74 5.18
C SER A 35 -1.30 -5.01 4.88
N GLY A 36 -1.92 -5.57 5.90
CA GLY A 36 -2.83 -6.69 5.73
C GLY A 36 -4.12 -6.22 5.08
N ILE A 37 -4.49 -6.78 3.93
CA ILE A 37 -5.82 -6.55 3.34
C ILE A 37 -6.72 -7.70 3.79
N VAL A 38 -7.64 -7.40 4.70
CA VAL A 38 -8.67 -8.35 5.14
C VAL A 38 -9.95 -8.08 4.36
N ILE A 39 -10.45 -9.10 3.67
CA ILE A 39 -11.69 -9.04 2.91
C ILE A 39 -12.68 -9.99 3.58
N ASP A 40 -13.62 -9.44 4.35
CA ASP A 40 -14.65 -10.23 5.05
C ASP A 40 -15.70 -10.79 4.06
N GLU A 41 -16.63 -11.63 4.52
CA GLU A 41 -17.72 -12.14 3.68
C GLU A 41 -18.60 -11.01 3.13
N PRO A 42 -19.15 -11.12 1.90
CA PRO A 42 -20.05 -10.13 1.35
C PRO A 42 -21.33 -10.05 2.18
N LYS A 43 -21.69 -8.85 2.64
CA LYS A 43 -22.93 -8.59 3.41
C LYS A 43 -24.02 -7.95 2.56
N LYS A 44 -23.65 -7.29 1.46
CA LYS A 44 -24.59 -6.66 0.52
C LYS A 44 -24.79 -7.54 -0.73
N LEU A 45 -26.04 -7.90 -1.02
CA LEU A 45 -26.44 -8.61 -2.24
C LEU A 45 -26.93 -7.60 -3.30
N GLY A 46 -26.29 -7.54 -4.46
CA GLY A 46 -26.67 -6.63 -5.57
C GLY A 46 -25.49 -6.25 -6.49
N ARG A 47 -25.71 -5.35 -7.47
CA ARG A 47 -24.66 -4.84 -8.39
C ARG A 47 -23.77 -3.74 -7.77
N TYR A 48 -23.55 -3.80 -6.46
CA TYR A 48 -22.79 -2.77 -5.75
C TYR A 48 -21.55 -3.40 -5.11
N MET A 49 -20.42 -2.69 -5.20
CA MET A 49 -19.19 -3.11 -4.52
C MET A 49 -19.37 -2.89 -3.02
N ASP A 50 -19.22 -3.95 -2.23
CA ASP A 50 -19.38 -3.92 -0.78
C ASP A 50 -18.09 -3.43 -0.11
N TRP A 51 -17.78 -2.14 -0.23
CA TRP A 51 -16.54 -1.55 0.26
C TRP A 51 -16.31 -1.74 1.77
N ASP A 52 -17.39 -1.88 2.55
CA ASP A 52 -17.35 -2.02 4.01
C ASP A 52 -16.71 -3.35 4.47
N ARG A 53 -16.52 -4.32 3.57
CA ARG A 53 -15.86 -5.60 3.87
C ARG A 53 -14.34 -5.55 3.78
N ILE A 54 -13.78 -4.47 3.22
CA ILE A 54 -12.34 -4.31 3.02
C ILE A 54 -11.80 -3.54 4.22
N ARG A 55 -11.02 -4.23 5.05
CA ARG A 55 -10.27 -3.61 6.14
C ARG A 55 -8.79 -3.65 5.80
N ILE A 56 -8.12 -2.51 5.99
CA ILE A 56 -6.67 -2.40 5.84
C ILE A 56 -6.09 -2.39 7.25
N ASP A 57 -5.46 -3.50 7.62
CA ASP A 57 -4.67 -3.58 8.83
C ASP A 57 -3.31 -2.95 8.58
N GLN A 58 -3.11 -1.75 9.13
CA GLN A 58 -1.89 -0.97 8.93
C GLN A 58 -0.73 -1.66 9.62
N ASN A 59 0.36 -1.89 8.89
CA ASN A 59 1.58 -2.41 9.50
C ASN A 59 2.17 -1.35 10.47
N PRO A 60 2.49 -1.70 11.72
CA PRO A 60 2.93 -0.72 12.73
C PRO A 60 4.39 -0.24 12.58
N LEU A 61 5.18 -0.80 11.66
CA LEU A 61 6.63 -0.53 11.44
C LEU A 61 7.09 0.91 11.72
#